data_AF-A0A2G9UB50-F1
#
_entry.id   AF-A0A2G9UB50-F1
#
_cell.length_a   1.000
_cell.length_b   1.000
_cell.length_c   1.000
_cell.angle_alpha   90.00
_cell.angle_beta   90.00
_cell.angle_gamma   90.00
#
_symmetry.space_group_name_H-M   'P 1'
#
loop_
_entity.id
_entity.type
_entity.pdbx_description
1 polymer ?
#
loop_
_entity_poly.entity_id
_entity_poly.type
_entity_poly.pdbx_seq_one_letter_code
_entity_poly.pdbx_strand_id
1 'polypeptide(L)'
;VDAMLVDNHGKDVDDLAIQFTSTDMRHANVRIGTHIMSAKIYDLPCVTEVMKTLDKKTLYKVADLSQIVVCSHDLCAVPAEVVKLGSKKELKQWQYPHGLTPPMKSVRQRRFRKTKKKKYMEAPERLEVTYS
;
A
#
# COMPACT_ATOMS: atom_id res chain seq x y z
N VAL A 1 16.15 -14.63 -52.07
CA VAL A 1 16.50 -13.34 -51.46
C VAL A 1 16.28 -13.46 -49.96
N ASP A 2 17.15 -14.23 -49.31
CA ASP A 2 17.32 -14.22 -47.87
C ASP A 2 18.11 -12.97 -47.52
N ALA A 3 17.52 -12.08 -46.73
CA ALA A 3 18.27 -11.08 -45.99
C ALA A 3 17.40 -10.52 -44.85
N MET A 4 17.99 -10.57 -43.66
CA MET A 4 17.69 -9.75 -42.48
C MET A 4 16.65 -10.27 -41.48
N LEU A 5 17.03 -11.38 -40.83
CA LEU A 5 17.15 -11.33 -39.38
C LEU A 5 18.17 -10.24 -39.02
N VAL A 6 17.70 -9.13 -38.48
CA VAL A 6 18.50 -8.27 -37.63
C VAL A 6 17.79 -8.27 -36.29
N ASP A 7 18.18 -9.23 -35.46
CA ASP A 7 17.96 -9.18 -34.02
C ASP A 7 18.64 -7.91 -33.51
N ASN A 8 17.84 -6.85 -33.42
CA ASN A 8 18.29 -5.59 -32.90
C ASN A 8 18.37 -5.79 -31.38
N HIS A 9 19.55 -6.22 -30.89
CA HIS A 9 19.95 -6.13 -29.48
C HIS A 9 20.05 -4.64 -29.09
N GLY A 10 18.91 -3.98 -29.04
CA GLY A 10 18.75 -2.56 -28.80
C GLY A 10 18.27 -2.31 -27.38
N LYS A 11 19.24 -2.26 -26.43
CA LYS A 11 19.10 -1.84 -25.02
C LYS A 11 18.04 -2.60 -24.23
N ASP A 12 18.45 -3.26 -23.16
CA ASP A 12 17.56 -3.74 -22.10
C ASP A 12 16.75 -2.55 -21.55
N VAL A 13 15.61 -2.25 -22.16
CA VAL A 13 14.64 -1.32 -21.61
C VAL A 13 14.10 -2.05 -20.40
N ASP A 14 14.47 -1.66 -19.17
CA ASP A 14 14.00 -2.35 -17.97
C ASP A 14 12.51 -2.64 -18.10
N ASP A 15 12.14 -3.91 -18.17
CA ASP A 15 10.76 -4.34 -18.43
C ASP A 15 9.81 -3.87 -17.31
N LEU A 16 10.37 -3.56 -16.13
CA LEU A 16 9.66 -3.06 -14.97
C LEU A 16 10.47 -1.96 -14.27
N ALA A 17 9.86 -0.80 -14.03
CA ALA A 17 10.42 0.23 -13.15
C ALA A 17 9.33 0.83 -12.24
N ILE A 18 9.71 1.16 -11.00
CA ILE A 18 8.83 1.82 -10.02
C ILE A 18 9.50 3.10 -9.56
N GLN A 19 8.84 4.23 -9.74
CA GLN A 19 9.34 5.54 -9.34
C GLN A 19 8.35 6.21 -8.39
N PHE A 20 8.77 6.51 -7.17
CA PHE A 20 7.97 7.32 -6.24
C PHE A 20 8.02 8.78 -6.67
N THR A 21 6.84 9.41 -6.79
CA THR A 21 6.69 10.75 -7.40
C THR A 21 6.40 11.84 -6.38
N SER A 22 6.07 11.47 -5.15
CA SER A 22 5.68 12.41 -4.09
C SER A 22 6.50 12.19 -2.83
N THR A 23 6.70 13.27 -2.07
CA THR A 23 7.34 13.23 -0.74
C THR A 23 6.53 12.45 0.29
N ASP A 24 5.22 12.27 0.05
CA ASP A 24 4.32 11.50 0.91
C ASP A 24 4.56 9.98 0.83
N MET A 25 5.37 9.50 -0.11
CA MET A 25 5.59 8.06 -0.40
C MET A 25 4.29 7.27 -0.65
N ARG A 26 3.20 7.94 -1.06
CA ARG A 26 1.90 7.35 -1.36
C ARG A 26 1.55 7.36 -2.84
N HIS A 27 2.32 8.09 -3.64
CA HIS A 27 2.18 8.15 -5.10
C HIS A 27 3.44 7.62 -5.79
N ALA A 28 3.22 6.84 -6.85
CA ALA A 28 4.27 6.30 -7.70
C ALA A 28 3.83 6.23 -9.16
N ASN A 29 4.80 6.09 -10.06
CA ASN A 29 4.59 5.66 -11.44
C ASN A 29 5.19 4.25 -11.59
N VAL A 30 4.45 3.36 -12.23
CA VAL A 30 4.90 2.00 -12.55
C VAL A 30 5.00 1.89 -14.07
N ARG A 31 6.20 1.58 -14.55
CA ARG A 31 6.49 1.32 -15.96
C ARG A 31 6.54 -0.18 -16.19
N ILE A 32 5.80 -0.67 -17.18
CA ILE A 32 5.85 -2.05 -17.66
C ILE A 32 6.06 -2.00 -19.17
N GLY A 33 7.25 -2.38 -19.64
CA GLY A 33 7.68 -2.16 -21.02
C GLY A 33 7.57 -0.68 -21.41
N THR A 34 6.69 -0.38 -22.35
CA THR A 34 6.39 0.99 -22.84
C THR A 34 5.24 1.68 -22.11
N HIS A 35 4.48 0.97 -21.27
CA HIS A 35 3.31 1.53 -20.57
C HIS A 35 3.72 2.14 -19.24
N ILE A 36 3.28 3.37 -18.97
CA ILE A 36 3.49 4.05 -17.69
C ILE A 36 2.13 4.31 -17.04
N MET A 37 1.92 3.73 -15.87
CA MET A 37 0.69 3.84 -15.09
C MET A 37 0.93 4.65 -13.83
N SER A 38 0.00 5.53 -13.49
CA SER A 38 -0.02 6.11 -12.14
C SER A 38 -0.40 5.03 -11.12
N ALA A 39 0.23 5.04 -9.96
CA ALA A 39 -0.06 4.12 -8.88
C ALA A 39 -0.15 4.83 -7.52
N LYS A 40 -0.96 4.26 -6.62
CA LYS A 40 -1.11 4.71 -5.24
C LYS A 40 -0.85 3.56 -4.26
N ILE A 41 -0.21 3.89 -3.14
CA ILE A 41 0.12 2.93 -2.09
C ILE A 41 -0.92 3.00 -0.97
N TYR A 42 -1.60 1.89 -0.71
CA TYR A 42 -2.63 1.76 0.32
C TYR A 42 -2.23 0.79 1.42
N ASP A 43 -2.76 1.01 2.63
CA ASP A 43 -2.58 0.12 3.78
C ASP A 43 -3.66 -0.97 3.77
N LEU A 44 -3.22 -2.23 3.68
CA LEU A 44 -4.09 -3.38 3.75
C LEU A 44 -4.74 -3.49 5.14
N PRO A 45 -5.99 -3.97 5.22
CA PRO A 45 -6.65 -4.20 6.49
C PRO A 45 -6.12 -5.42 7.25
N CYS A 46 -5.53 -6.38 6.53
CA CYS A 46 -5.04 -7.64 7.08
C CYS A 46 -3.52 -7.69 6.95
N VAL A 47 -2.82 -8.06 8.02
CA VAL A 47 -1.40 -8.43 7.95
C VAL A 47 -1.32 -9.81 7.31
N THR A 48 -0.60 -9.90 6.19
CA THR A 48 -0.44 -11.15 5.43
C THR A 48 0.99 -11.67 5.63
N GLU A 49 1.13 -12.88 6.15
CA GLU A 49 2.45 -13.49 6.34
C GLU A 49 2.95 -14.13 5.04
N VAL A 50 4.18 -13.83 4.66
CA VAL A 50 4.88 -14.47 3.55
C VAL A 50 5.67 -15.64 4.10
N MET A 51 5.38 -16.83 3.57
CA MET A 51 6.01 -18.07 3.98
C MET A 51 6.76 -18.70 2.81
N LYS A 52 7.96 -19.24 3.05
CA LYS A 52 8.69 -20.08 2.11
C LYS A 52 8.64 -21.54 2.54
N THR A 53 8.76 -22.44 1.57
CA THR A 53 8.85 -23.88 1.81
C THR A 53 9.80 -24.53 0.80
N LEU A 54 10.44 -25.62 1.21
CA LEU A 54 11.28 -26.45 0.33
C LEU A 54 10.61 -27.79 0.01
N ASP A 55 9.79 -28.29 0.93
CA ASP A 55 9.19 -29.63 0.92
C ASP A 55 7.64 -29.61 0.82
N LYS A 56 7.03 -28.42 0.79
CA LYS A 56 5.57 -28.18 0.84
C LYS A 56 4.89 -28.67 2.12
N LYS A 57 5.66 -28.96 3.17
CA LYS A 57 5.17 -29.41 4.47
C LYS A 57 5.57 -28.45 5.58
N THR A 58 6.84 -28.06 5.59
CA THR A 58 7.38 -27.10 6.54
C THR A 58 7.34 -25.71 5.93
N LEU A 59 6.69 -24.78 6.64
CA LEU A 59 6.57 -23.37 6.26
C LEU A 59 7.46 -22.53 7.18
N TYR A 60 8.27 -21.66 6.59
CA TYR A 60 9.13 -20.72 7.30
C TYR A 60 8.69 -19.29 6.99
N LYS A 61 8.44 -18.50 8.04
CA LYS A 61 8.08 -17.08 7.88
C LYS A 61 9.26 -16.28 7.34
N VAL A 62 8.97 -15.44 6.35
CA VAL A 62 9.95 -14.57 5.67
C VAL A 62 9.66 -13.10 5.91
N ALA A 63 8.39 -12.69 5.80
CA ALA A 63 8.02 -11.28 5.92
C ALA A 63 6.54 -11.11 6.31
N ASP A 64 6.19 -9.90 6.74
CA ASP A 64 4.82 -9.44 6.90
C ASP A 64 4.49 -8.41 5.81
N LEU A 65 3.37 -8.59 5.12
CA LEU A 65 2.84 -7.68 4.10
C LEU A 65 1.61 -6.95 4.65
N SER A 66 1.67 -5.63 4.67
CA SER A 66 0.61 -4.75 5.18
C SER A 66 0.25 -3.60 4.24
N GLN A 67 0.85 -3.55 3.05
CA GLN A 67 0.62 -2.50 2.05
C GLN A 67 0.45 -3.09 0.65
N ILE A 68 -0.18 -2.32 -0.24
CA ILE A 68 -0.41 -2.69 -1.64
C ILE A 68 -0.23 -1.47 -2.55
N VAL A 69 0.42 -1.68 -3.69
CA VAL A 69 0.51 -0.69 -4.76
C VAL A 69 -0.59 -0.98 -5.77
N VAL A 70 -1.46 -0.01 -6.02
CA VAL A 70 -2.59 -0.13 -6.95
C VAL A 70 -2.36 0.80 -8.13
N CYS A 71 -2.23 0.22 -9.33
CA CYS A 71 -2.09 0.97 -10.57
C CYS A 71 -3.46 1.41 -11.09
N SER A 72 -3.56 2.65 -11.57
CA SER A 72 -4.67 3.17 -12.36
C SER A 72 -4.39 3.00 -13.85
N HIS A 73 -5.46 2.98 -14.65
CA HIS A 73 -5.36 2.99 -16.12
C HIS A 73 -5.03 4.39 -16.65
N ASP A 74 -4.97 5.41 -15.77
CA ASP A 74 -4.63 6.78 -16.15
C ASP A 74 -3.14 6.85 -16.53
N LEU A 75 -2.88 7.31 -17.75
CA LEU A 75 -1.54 7.62 -18.23
C LEU A 75 -1.06 8.90 -17.53
N CYS A 76 -0.06 8.75 -16.65
CA CYS A 76 0.61 9.83 -15.95
C CYS A 76 -0.31 10.68 -15.06
N ALA A 77 -0.22 10.51 -13.73
CA ALA A 77 -0.87 11.44 -12.82
C ALA A 77 -0.17 12.80 -12.91
N VAL A 78 -0.77 13.73 -13.67
CA VAL A 78 -0.67 15.14 -13.31
C VAL A 78 -1.12 15.24 -11.85
N PRO A 79 -0.36 15.88 -10.95
CA PRO A 79 -0.75 15.97 -9.55
C PRO A 79 -2.12 16.66 -9.48
N ALA A 80 -3.18 15.87 -9.30
CA ALA A 80 -4.49 16.43 -9.04
C ALA A 80 -4.36 17.25 -7.75
N GLU A 81 -4.78 18.52 -7.81
CA GLU A 81 -4.65 19.44 -6.70
C GLU A 81 -5.05 18.76 -5.39
N VAL A 82 -4.16 18.85 -4.39
CA VAL A 82 -4.37 18.26 -3.08
C VAL A 82 -5.54 18.99 -2.43
N VAL A 83 -6.75 18.50 -2.66
CA VAL A 83 -7.93 18.97 -1.94
C VAL A 83 -7.64 18.66 -0.47
N LYS A 84 -7.44 19.69 0.35
CA LYS A 84 -7.22 19.52 1.80
C LYS A 84 -8.50 18.95 2.42
N LEU A 85 -8.56 17.63 2.53
CA LEU A 85 -9.63 16.96 3.26
C LEU A 85 -9.43 17.23 4.76
N GLY A 86 -10.52 17.34 5.54
CA GLY A 86 -10.38 17.48 6.99
C GLY A 86 -9.58 16.31 7.59
N SER A 87 -8.86 16.55 8.69
CA SER A 87 -7.88 15.62 9.29
C SER A 87 -8.38 14.17 9.52
N LYS A 88 -9.66 13.95 9.82
CA LYS A 88 -10.26 12.61 9.94
C LYS A 88 -10.46 11.88 8.60
N LYS A 89 -10.66 12.60 7.51
CA LYS A 89 -10.82 12.05 6.17
C LYS A 89 -9.46 11.74 5.54
N GLU A 90 -8.44 12.56 5.80
CA GLU A 90 -7.06 12.31 5.36
C GLU A 90 -6.52 10.97 5.89
N LEU A 91 -6.74 10.65 7.17
CA LEU A 91 -6.31 9.36 7.75
C LEU A 91 -6.98 8.13 7.13
N LYS A 92 -8.15 8.31 6.51
CA LYS A 92 -8.90 7.21 5.87
C LYS A 92 -8.57 7.05 4.39
N GLN A 93 -8.00 8.06 3.75
CA GLN A 93 -7.79 8.05 2.30
C GLN A 93 -6.83 6.94 1.84
N TRP A 94 -5.89 6.55 2.70
CA TRP A 94 -4.91 5.49 2.42
C TRP A 94 -5.33 4.11 2.88
N GLN A 95 -6.51 3.96 3.51
CA GLN A 95 -6.95 2.67 4.03
C GLN A 95 -7.62 1.85 2.93
N TYR A 96 -6.99 0.74 2.53
CA TYR A 96 -7.59 -0.16 1.57
C TYR A 96 -8.82 -0.86 2.19
N PRO A 97 -9.98 -0.91 1.50
CA PRO A 97 -11.22 -1.41 2.10
C PRO A 97 -11.30 -2.94 2.17
N HIS A 98 -10.48 -3.66 1.39
CA HIS A 98 -10.60 -5.11 1.17
C HIS A 98 -9.35 -5.85 1.62
N GLY A 99 -9.47 -7.10 2.05
CA GLY A 99 -8.32 -8.02 2.13
C GLY A 99 -8.01 -8.62 0.76
N LEU A 100 -6.87 -9.31 0.66
CA LEU A 100 -6.40 -9.92 -0.59
C LEU A 100 -7.26 -11.10 -1.08
N THR A 101 -7.94 -11.79 -0.17
CA THR A 101 -8.74 -12.98 -0.49
C THR A 101 -10.23 -12.65 -0.67
N PRO A 102 -10.98 -13.36 -1.54
CA PRO A 102 -12.39 -13.06 -1.80
C PRO A 102 -13.29 -12.98 -0.56
N PRO A 103 -13.15 -13.86 0.46
CA PRO A 103 -13.95 -13.76 1.68
C PRO A 103 -13.72 -12.46 2.46
N MET A 104 -12.59 -11.79 2.26
CA MET A 104 -12.17 -10.57 2.97
C MET A 104 -12.60 -9.28 2.25
N LYS A 105 -13.53 -9.36 1.28
CA LYS A 105 -14.16 -8.18 0.69
C LYS A 105 -14.86 -7.33 1.77
N SER A 106 -14.53 -6.03 1.78
CA SER A 106 -15.04 -5.03 2.73
C SER A 106 -14.85 -5.40 4.21
N VAL A 107 -13.74 -6.08 4.54
CA VAL A 107 -13.46 -6.62 5.87
C VAL A 107 -13.54 -5.58 6.99
N ARG A 108 -13.05 -4.35 6.76
CA ARG A 108 -13.06 -3.26 7.76
C ARG A 108 -14.47 -2.94 8.26
N GLN A 109 -15.49 -3.15 7.41
CA GLN A 109 -16.89 -2.87 7.72
C GLN A 109 -17.64 -4.13 8.16
N ARG A 110 -17.35 -5.28 7.52
CA ARG A 110 -18.17 -6.50 7.63
C ARG A 110 -17.66 -7.50 8.65
N ARG A 111 -16.36 -7.56 8.94
CA ARG A 111 -15.75 -8.65 9.72
C ARG A 111 -14.94 -8.17 10.91
N PHE A 112 -14.36 -6.98 10.86
CA PHE A 112 -13.61 -6.45 11.99
C PHE A 112 -14.55 -5.89 13.07
N ARG A 113 -14.41 -6.41 14.28
CA ARG A 113 -15.10 -5.89 15.46
C ARG A 113 -14.62 -4.47 15.75
N LYS A 114 -15.54 -3.51 15.85
CA LYS A 114 -15.20 -2.11 16.16
C LYS A 114 -14.85 -1.96 17.64
N THR A 115 -13.74 -1.31 17.93
CA THR A 115 -13.35 -0.95 19.30
C THR A 115 -14.29 0.13 19.83
N LYS A 116 -14.92 -0.11 20.99
CA LYS A 116 -15.66 0.93 21.72
C LYS A 116 -14.63 1.84 22.39
N LYS A 117 -14.68 3.14 22.14
CA LYS A 117 -13.87 4.11 22.90
C LYS A 117 -14.42 4.17 24.33
N LYS A 118 -13.58 3.88 25.34
CA LYS A 118 -13.95 4.12 26.75
C LYS A 118 -13.97 5.64 26.97
N LYS A 119 -15.08 6.17 27.53
CA LYS A 119 -15.24 7.60 27.83
C LYS A 119 -14.44 8.08 29.06
N TYR A 120 -13.75 7.19 29.78
CA TYR A 120 -13.12 7.49 31.07
C TYR A 120 -11.74 6.83 31.20
N MET A 121 -10.74 7.34 30.50
CA MET A 121 -9.32 6.96 30.72
C MET A 121 -8.41 8.17 30.49
N GLU A 122 -8.84 9.32 30.99
CA GLU A 122 -7.97 10.48 31.15
C GLU A 122 -8.40 11.16 32.45
N ALA A 123 -8.10 10.51 33.57
CA ALA A 123 -7.98 11.22 34.83
C ALA A 123 -6.53 11.76 34.84
N PRO A 124 -6.32 13.08 34.77
CA PRO A 124 -4.97 13.62 34.92
C PRO A 124 -4.49 13.27 36.33
N GLU A 125 -3.38 12.54 36.42
CA GLU A 125 -2.67 12.33 37.67
C GLU A 125 -2.19 13.70 38.16
N ARG A 126 -2.96 14.31 39.05
CA ARG A 126 -2.59 15.56 39.70
C ARG A 126 -1.51 15.20 40.70
N LEU A 127 -0.25 15.36 40.28
CA LEU A 127 0.90 15.33 41.18
C LEU A 127 0.75 16.48 42.17
N GLU A 128 0.24 16.18 43.36
CA GLU A 128 0.37 17.06 44.51
C GLU A 128 1.83 17.02 44.94
N VAL A 129 2.60 18.03 44.53
CA VAL A 129 3.91 18.31 45.10
C VAL A 129 3.68 19.10 46.37
N THR A 130 3.63 18.43 47.51
CA THR A 130 3.74 19.05 48.82
C THR A 130 5.22 19.42 49.02
N TYR A 131 5.52 20.72 49.02
CA TYR A 131 6.84 21.23 49.42
C TYR A 131 6.96 21.18 50.95
N SER A 132 8.08 20.64 51.44
CA SER A 132 8.52 20.72 52.84
C SER A 132 9.12 22.08 53.16
#